data_AF-A0A7T6VMS3-F1
#
_entry.id   AF-A0A7T6VMS3-F1
#
_cell.length_a   1.000
_cell.length_b   1.000
_cell.length_c   1.000
_cell.angle_alpha   90.00
_cell.angle_beta   90.00
_cell.angle_gamma   90.00
#
_symmetry.space_group_name_H-M   'P 1'
#
loop_
_entity.id
_entity.type
_entity.pdbx_description
1 polymer ?
#
loop_
_entity_poly.entity_id
_entity_poly.type
_entity_poly.pdbx_seq_one_letter_code
_entity_poly.pdbx_strand_id
1 'polypeptide(L)' 'MLDLFGEIVVTLDDVAQWVAALAPAYMSSERAFERYVRLWDVAGKIRAAKAAGTFESTIAAAHERRARIARRFGFTP' A
#
# COMPACT_ATOMS: atom_id res chain seq x y z
N MET A 1 9.79 -10.89 -6.74
CA MET A 1 11.22 -11.01 -6.44
C MET A 1 11.35 -11.82 -5.17
N LEU A 2 12.03 -12.97 -5.23
CA LEU A 2 12.30 -13.81 -4.07
C LEU A 2 13.68 -13.45 -3.50
N ASP A 3 13.89 -13.65 -2.20
CA ASP A 3 15.20 -13.52 -1.56
C ASP A 3 16.06 -14.79 -1.75
N LEU A 4 17.22 -14.82 -1.10
CA LEU A 4 18.17 -15.95 -1.15
C LEU A 4 17.61 -17.24 -0.53
N PHE A 5 16.48 -17.17 0.18
CA PHE A 5 15.81 -18.29 0.83
C PHE A 5 14.49 -18.67 0.15
N GLY A 6 14.18 -18.04 -0.98
CA GLY A 6 12.93 -18.28 -1.71
C GLY A 6 11.71 -17.58 -1.11
N GLU A 7 11.89 -16.65 -0.18
CA GLU A 7 10.80 -15.87 0.40
C GLU A 7 10.49 -14.64 -0.46
N ILE A 8 9.21 -14.24 -0.49
CA ILE A 8 8.80 -13.03 -1.19
C ILE A 8 9.34 -11.80 -0.45
N VAL A 9 10.16 -11.02 -1.15
CA VAL A 9 10.74 -9.78 -0.64
C VAL A 9 9.66 -8.71 -0.49
N VAL A 10 9.57 -8.16 0.71
CA VAL A 10 8.81 -6.95 1.02
C VAL A 10 9.80 -5.88 1.47
N THR A 11 9.96 -4.85 0.65
CA THR A 11 10.84 -3.72 0.89
C THR A 11 10.11 -2.60 1.63
N LEU A 12 10.87 -1.66 2.19
CA LEU A 12 10.30 -0.45 2.78
C LEU A 12 9.52 0.38 1.74
N ASP A 13 10.00 0.41 0.49
CA ASP A 13 9.33 1.10 -0.60
C ASP A 13 7.97 0.46 -0.91
N ASP A 14 7.87 -0.87 -0.92
CA ASP A 14 6.59 -1.56 -1.06
C ASP A 14 5.59 -1.16 0.04
N VAL A 15 6.09 -1.05 1.28
CA VAL A 15 5.28 -0.63 2.43
C VAL A 15 4.83 0.83 2.27
N ALA A 16 5.74 1.73 1.88
CA ALA A 16 5.43 3.12 1.65
C ALA A 16 4.40 3.31 0.53
N GLN A 17 4.58 2.63 -0.61
CA GLN A 17 3.64 2.63 -1.73
C GLN A 17 2.27 2.11 -1.29
N TRP A 18 2.23 0.99 -0.57
CA TRP A 18 0.98 0.40 -0.08
C TRP A 18 0.22 1.35 0.85
N VAL A 19 0.90 1.96 1.83
CA VAL A 19 0.26 2.87 2.80
C VAL A 19 -0.18 4.16 2.13
N ALA A 20 0.65 4.76 1.26
CA ALA A 20 0.26 5.94 0.48
C ALA A 20 -0.96 5.65 -0.41
N ALA A 21 -0.99 4.47 -1.04
CA ALA A 21 -2.06 4.09 -1.94
C ALA A 21 -3.35 3.69 -1.23
N LEU A 22 -3.32 2.99 -0.08
CA LEU A 22 -4.54 2.49 0.57
C LEU A 22 -4.98 3.32 1.79
N ALA A 23 -4.04 3.89 2.53
CA ALA A 23 -4.30 4.54 3.81
C ALA A 23 -3.47 5.84 3.99
N PRO A 24 -3.58 6.81 3.07
CA PRO A 24 -2.71 7.99 3.01
C PRO A 24 -2.77 8.86 4.28
N ALA A 25 -3.85 8.81 5.06
CA ALA A 25 -3.95 9.54 6.32
C ALA A 25 -2.86 9.14 7.35
N TYR A 26 -2.33 7.92 7.25
CA TYR A 26 -1.26 7.43 8.13
C TYR A 26 0.15 7.81 7.63
N MET A 27 0.27 8.47 6.47
CA MET A 27 1.53 9.07 6.00
C MET A 27 1.84 10.42 6.69
N SER A 28 0.97 10.89 7.58
CA SER A 28 1.08 12.22 8.22
C SER A 28 2.24 12.35 9.22
N SER A 29 2.74 11.24 9.77
CA SER A 29 3.92 11.20 10.63
C SER A 29 4.49 9.79 10.69
N GLU A 30 5.80 9.68 10.98
CA GLU A 30 6.49 8.40 11.14
C GLU A 30 5.82 7.52 12.21
N ARG A 31 5.47 8.08 13.37
CA ARG A 31 4.78 7.34 14.43
C ARG A 31 3.43 6.77 13.98
N ALA A 32 2.65 7.54 13.21
CA ALA A 32 1.37 7.07 12.69
C ALA A 32 1.57 5.96 11.65
N PHE A 33 2.55 6.12 10.78
CA PHE A 33 2.95 5.15 9.76
C PHE A 33 3.37 3.82 10.39
N GLU A 34 4.36 3.83 11.30
CA GLU A 34 4.87 2.64 11.96
C GLU A 34 3.78 1.89 12.75
N ARG A 35 2.97 2.65 13.49
CA ARG A 35 1.85 2.08 14.25
C ARG A 35 0.85 1.40 13.31
N TYR A 36 0.52 2.03 12.18
CA TYR A 36 -0.39 1.46 11.20
C TYR A 36 0.21 0.20 10.57
N VAL A 37 1.47 0.25 10.12
CA VAL A 37 2.19 -0.88 9.52
C VAL A 37 2.20 -2.09 10.44
N ARG A 38 2.50 -1.88 11.73
CA ARG A 38 2.52 -2.94 12.75
C ARG A 38 1.13 -3.49 13.07
N LEU A 39 0.17 -2.63 13.40
CA LEU A 39 -1.17 -3.08 13.84
C LEU A 39 -1.94 -3.81 12.74
N TRP A 40 -1.70 -3.44 11.48
CA TRP A 40 -2.44 -3.98 10.33
C TRP A 40 -1.65 -5.01 9.52
N ASP A 41 -0.49 -5.45 10.01
CA ASP A 41 0.44 -6.37 9.34
C ASP A 41 0.57 -6.08 7.84
N VAL A 42 1.00 -4.85 7.52
CA VAL A 42 1.10 -4.41 6.12
C VAL A 42 2.09 -5.28 5.34
N ALA A 43 3.18 -5.73 5.97
CA ALA A 43 4.14 -6.63 5.33
C ALA A 43 3.50 -7.97 4.95
N GLY A 44 2.68 -8.58 5.83
CA GLY A 44 1.94 -9.79 5.51
C GLY A 44 0.98 -9.62 4.33
N LYS A 45 0.26 -8.50 4.27
CA LYS A 45 -0.65 -8.17 3.16
C LYS A 45 0.08 -8.00 1.83
N ILE A 46 1.21 -7.30 1.84
CA ILE A 46 2.04 -7.12 0.65
C ILE A 46 2.58 -8.46 0.18
N ARG A 47 3.07 -9.29 1.10
CA ARG A 47 3.57 -10.64 0.78
C ARG A 47 2.49 -11.47 0.08
N ALA A 48 1.26 -11.47 0.63
CA ALA A 48 0.13 -12.17 0.05
C ALA A 48 -0.27 -11.61 -1.33
N ALA A 49 -0.29 -10.28 -1.49
CA ALA A 49 -0.61 -9.64 -2.77
C ALA A 49 0.45 -9.94 -3.83
N LYS A 50 1.74 -9.94 -3.47
CA LYS A 50 2.84 -10.31 -4.38
C LYS A 50 2.79 -11.79 -4.75
N ALA A 51 2.46 -12.68 -3.81
CA ALA A 51 2.26 -14.11 -4.09
C ALA A 51 1.14 -14.34 -5.10
N ALA A 52 0.06 -13.55 -4.98
CA ALA A 52 -1.09 -13.60 -5.87
C ALA A 52 -0.90 -12.82 -7.19
N GLY A 53 0.22 -12.11 -7.36
CA GLY A 53 0.45 -11.24 -8.53
C GLY A 53 -0.46 -10.00 -8.60
N THR A 54 -1.06 -9.58 -7.49
CA THR A 54 -2.06 -8.49 -7.42
C THR A 54 -1.57 -7.22 -6.75
N PHE A 55 -0.31 -7.14 -6.34
CA PHE A 55 0.25 -5.98 -5.65
C PHE A 55 0.05 -4.67 -6.44
N GLU A 56 0.52 -4.63 -7.68
CA GLU A 56 0.42 -3.44 -8.55
C GLU A 56 -1.04 -3.06 -8.86
N SER A 57 -1.88 -4.03 -9.19
CA SER A 57 -3.29 -3.78 -9.51
C SER A 57 -4.08 -3.30 -8.29
N THR A 58 -3.73 -3.75 -7.09
CA THR A 58 -4.31 -3.26 -5.83
C THR A 58 -3.99 -1.79 -5.61
N ILE A 59 -2.73 -1.39 -5.82
CA ILE A 59 -2.30 0.02 -5.71
C ILE A 59 -3.03 0.88 -6.75
N ALA A 60 -3.02 0.46 -8.02
CA ALA A 60 -3.70 1.19 -9.10
C ALA A 60 -5.20 1.36 -8.84
N ALA A 61 -5.88 0.31 -8.40
CA ALA A 61 -7.31 0.36 -8.07
C ALA A 61 -7.60 1.30 -6.89
N ALA A 62 -6.71 1.39 -5.91
CA ALA A 62 -6.86 2.31 -4.79
C ALA A 62 -6.72 3.77 -5.22
N HIS A 63 -5.75 4.08 -6.08
CA HIS A 63 -5.60 5.40 -6.69
C HIS A 63 -6.82 5.78 -7.53
N GLU A 64 -7.26 4.90 -8.44
CA GLU A 64 -8.41 5.17 -9.30
C GLU A 64 -9.70 5.37 -8.49
N ARG A 65 -9.92 4.56 -7.45
CA ARG A 65 -11.05 4.75 -6.53
C ARG A 65 -11.04 6.14 -5.93
N ARG A 66 -9.89 6.62 -5.48
CA ARG A 66 -9.73 7.92 -4.83
C ARG A 66 -9.90 9.06 -5.84
N ALA A 67 -9.33 8.94 -7.04
CA ALA A 67 -9.51 9.89 -8.14
C ALA A 67 -10.99 10.00 -8.56
N ARG A 68 -11.69 8.87 -8.67
CA ARG A 68 -13.13 8.84 -8.96
C ARG A 68 -13.96 9.55 -7.89
N ILE A 69 -13.61 9.38 -6.60
CA ILE A 69 -14.26 10.09 -5.51
C ILE A 69 -14.00 11.59 -5.62
N ALA A 70 -12.75 12.01 -5.83
CA ALA A 70 -12.40 13.42 -6.01
C ALA A 70 -13.20 14.07 -7.14
N ARG A 71 -13.22 13.45 -8.33
CA ARG A 71 -14.02 13.90 -9.49
C ARG A 71 -15.50 14.02 -9.16
N ARG A 72 -16.08 13.03 -8.45
CA ARG A 72 -17.50 13.03 -8.05
C ARG A 72 -17.86 14.23 -7.19
N PHE A 73 -16.95 14.70 -6.36
CA PHE A 73 -17.16 15.84 -5.47
C PHE A 73 -16.57 17.15 -6.00
N GLY A 74 -16.14 17.20 -7.26
CA GLY A 74 -15.60 18.41 -7.88
C GLY A 74 -14.21 18.81 -7.38
N PHE A 75 -13.48 17.90 -6.73
CA PHE A 75 -12.07 18.11 -6.39
C PHE A 75 -11.20 17.76 -7.59
N THR A 76 -10.43 18.73 -8.08
CA THR A 76 -9.37 18.50 -9.06
C THR A 76 -8.06 18.23 -8.30
N PRO A 77 -7.31 17.17 -8.63
CA PRO A 77 -5.98 16.96 -8.05
C PRO A 77 -5.00 18.06 -8.46
#